data_AF-A0A8B9GAK4-F1
#
_entry.id   AF-A0A8B9GAK4-F1
#
_cell.length_a   1.000
_cell.length_b   1.000
_cell.length_c   1.000
_cell.angle_alpha   90.00
_cell.angle_beta   90.00
_cell.angle_gamma   90.00
#
_symmetry.space_group_name_H-M   'P 1'
#
loop_
_entity.id
_entity.type
_entity.pdbx_description
1 polymer ?
#
loop_
_entity_poly.entity_id
_entity_poly.type
_entity_poly.pdbx_seq_one_letter_code
_entity_poly.pdbx_strand_id
1 'polypeptide(L)'
;MSVLQAKQKVDAYHLQLQNLLYEVMHLQKEITKCLEFKSKHEEIELVSLEEFYQEAPPEISRPAITLSEPHQQTLARLDWELEQRKRLAEKYKECLTSKEKILKEIEVKKEYLSSLQPRLNSIMQASLPVQEYLFMPFDQAHKQYETARHLPPPLYVLFVQASAYGQACDKKLVVAIEGNVEEAKALYKPPEDSQDDESDSDAEEEQTTKRRRPTLGVQLDDKRKEMLKRHPLSVTVDLKCKDENVLHLTFYYLMNLNVMTVKAKVATAVEMTTAISAGDLLSPDSILNCLYPGDHGRKTPNPANQFQFDKVGILTLSDYVTELGHPYVWVQKLGGLHFPKDQPQHTVTADNTLSASHMELTVKLLRSRLQSRLALHKQFASLEHGVVPVSSECQHLFPTKVVSRLVKWAAIPYEDYAKLPYTKDVIEAGLAEDTHLYYMALIERGTAKLQAAVVLNPGYSTLPPIFSLCLNWKGERTGSNDDNIRAMESEVNVNYKELWGPKPGHQLLTNQLQRLCMVLDVYLETEPHDTSVEGPKEFPQEKMCLRLVRGPLRLKPFKFNYPQGFFSHR
;
A
#
# COMPACT_ATOMS: atom_id res chain seq x y z
N MET A 1 127.55 12.22 -66.26
CA MET A 1 126.56 11.16 -65.95
C MET A 1 125.59 11.08 -67.13
N SER A 2 125.41 9.90 -67.73
CA SER A 2 124.48 9.72 -68.86
C SER A 2 123.04 9.83 -68.35
N VAL A 3 122.12 10.31 -69.20
CA VAL A 3 120.68 10.46 -68.91
C VAL A 3 120.07 9.16 -68.33
N LEU A 4 120.64 8.00 -68.69
CA LEU A 4 120.26 6.68 -68.19
C LEU A 4 120.49 6.50 -66.68
N GLN A 5 121.60 7.01 -66.14
CA GLN A 5 121.91 6.93 -64.70
C GLN A 5 120.99 7.82 -63.86
N ALA A 6 120.61 8.99 -64.37
CA ALA A 6 119.64 9.86 -63.71
C ALA A 6 118.23 9.26 -63.73
N LYS A 7 117.82 8.67 -64.87
CA LYS A 7 116.55 7.94 -65.00
C LYS A 7 116.44 6.77 -64.01
N GLN A 8 117.49 5.94 -63.87
CA GLN A 8 117.50 4.85 -62.89
C GLN A 8 117.35 5.32 -61.44
N LYS A 9 117.94 6.47 -61.07
CA LYS A 9 117.75 7.05 -59.74
C LYS A 9 116.32 7.56 -59.54
N VAL A 10 115.74 8.20 -60.55
CA VAL A 10 114.33 8.66 -60.51
C VAL A 10 113.38 7.47 -60.41
N ASP A 11 113.61 6.40 -61.16
CA ASP A 11 112.80 5.18 -61.09
C ASP A 11 112.90 4.50 -59.71
N ALA A 12 114.08 4.51 -59.08
CA ALA A 12 114.27 4.02 -57.72
C ALA A 12 113.53 4.87 -56.67
N TYR A 13 113.58 6.21 -56.76
CA TYR A 13 112.80 7.09 -55.90
C TYR A 13 111.29 6.99 -56.14
N HIS A 14 110.87 6.80 -57.40
CA HIS A 14 109.46 6.58 -57.74
C HIS A 14 108.93 5.25 -57.17
N LEU A 15 109.75 4.19 -57.14
CA LEU A 15 109.39 2.94 -56.48
C LEU A 15 109.24 3.11 -54.96
N GLN A 16 110.13 3.88 -54.31
CA GLN A 16 109.98 4.22 -52.89
C GLN A 16 108.69 5.02 -52.62
N LEU A 17 108.36 5.97 -53.50
CA LEU A 17 107.12 6.75 -53.40
C LEU A 17 105.87 5.85 -53.57
N GLN A 18 105.89 4.92 -54.53
CA GLN A 18 104.80 3.95 -54.73
C GLN A 18 104.59 3.05 -53.50
N ASN A 19 105.66 2.58 -52.86
CA ASN A 19 105.56 1.79 -51.62
C ASN A 19 104.92 2.60 -50.48
N LEU A 20 105.33 3.86 -50.30
CA LEU A 20 104.73 4.74 -49.29
C LEU A 20 103.27 5.07 -49.59
N LEU A 21 102.91 5.28 -50.86
CA LEU A 21 101.50 5.51 -51.25
C LEU A 21 100.64 4.28 -50.98
N TYR A 22 101.17 3.07 -51.18
CA TYR A 22 100.47 1.83 -50.83
C TYR A 22 100.28 1.69 -49.31
N GLU A 23 101.29 2.02 -48.52
CA GLU A 23 101.22 2.01 -47.06
C GLU A 23 100.20 3.03 -46.54
N VAL A 24 100.21 4.27 -47.06
CA VAL A 24 99.20 5.28 -46.74
C VAL A 24 97.80 4.80 -47.11
N MET A 25 97.62 4.22 -48.30
CA MET A 25 96.33 3.70 -48.73
C MET A 25 95.86 2.52 -47.85
N HIS A 26 96.77 1.63 -47.44
CA HIS A 26 96.44 0.52 -46.53
C HIS A 26 96.02 1.04 -45.15
N LEU A 27 96.81 1.95 -44.56
CA LEU A 27 96.49 2.57 -43.28
C LEU A 27 95.18 3.35 -43.34
N GLN A 28 94.90 4.04 -44.45
CA GLN A 28 93.64 4.77 -44.62
C GLN A 28 92.43 3.82 -44.75
N LYS A 29 92.59 2.67 -45.42
CA LYS A 29 91.58 1.60 -45.44
C LYS A 29 91.37 0.96 -44.07
N GLU A 30 92.43 0.81 -43.30
CA GLU A 30 92.36 0.24 -41.96
C GLU A 30 91.70 1.20 -40.98
N ILE A 31 92.01 2.51 -41.06
CA ILE A 31 91.36 3.56 -40.29
C ILE A 31 89.86 3.62 -40.62
N THR A 32 89.49 3.60 -41.90
CA THR A 32 88.05 3.61 -42.29
C THR A 32 87.32 2.38 -41.77
N LYS A 33 87.92 1.20 -41.87
CA LYS A 33 87.37 -0.03 -41.28
C LYS A 33 87.20 0.06 -39.77
N CYS A 34 88.15 0.68 -39.06
CA CYS A 34 88.06 0.87 -37.61
C CYS A 34 87.00 1.92 -37.22
N LEU A 35 86.80 2.94 -38.04
CA LEU A 35 85.77 3.97 -37.82
C LEU A 35 84.34 3.49 -38.14
N GLU A 36 84.20 2.42 -38.92
CA GLU A 36 82.90 1.78 -39.19
C GLU A 36 82.39 0.90 -38.05
N PHE A 37 83.19 0.71 -36.98
CA PHE A 37 82.76 -0.05 -35.81
C PHE A 37 81.65 0.70 -35.07
N LYS A 38 80.42 0.18 -35.14
CA LYS A 38 79.29 0.62 -34.33
C LYS A 38 79.10 -0.33 -33.17
N SER A 39 79.03 0.21 -31.96
CA SER A 39 78.78 -0.59 -30.76
C SER A 39 77.29 -0.58 -30.44
N LYS A 40 76.78 -1.71 -29.93
CA LYS A 40 75.34 -1.94 -29.67
C LYS A 40 74.69 -0.95 -28.70
N HIS A 41 75.49 -0.21 -27.92
CA HIS A 41 74.99 0.83 -27.03
C HIS A 41 74.36 2.03 -27.76
N GLU A 42 74.68 2.25 -29.04
CA GLU A 42 74.11 3.32 -29.86
C GLU A 42 72.64 3.08 -30.24
N GLU A 43 72.16 1.83 -30.16
CA GLU A 43 70.78 1.44 -30.48
C GLU A 43 69.86 1.43 -29.25
N ILE A 44 70.42 1.63 -28.05
CA ILE A 44 69.66 1.57 -26.79
C ILE A 44 69.22 2.99 -26.42
N GLU A 45 67.92 3.19 -26.25
CA GLU A 45 67.38 4.41 -25.67
C GLU A 45 67.76 4.48 -24.19
N LEU A 46 68.56 5.48 -23.84
CA LEU A 46 69.08 5.67 -22.48
C LEU A 46 68.22 6.66 -21.69
N VAL A 47 68.20 6.49 -20.37
CA VAL A 47 67.58 7.42 -19.42
C VAL A 47 68.21 8.82 -19.57
N SER A 48 67.38 9.84 -19.38
CA SER A 48 67.84 11.22 -19.51
C SER A 48 68.97 11.53 -18.51
N LEU A 49 69.83 12.48 -18.89
CA LEU A 49 70.95 12.92 -18.07
C LEU A 49 70.51 13.39 -16.67
N GLU A 50 69.40 14.11 -16.64
CA GLU A 50 68.88 14.74 -15.43
C GLU A 50 68.32 13.69 -14.47
N GLU A 51 67.57 12.71 -14.97
CA GLU A 51 67.02 11.61 -14.18
C GLU A 51 68.13 10.67 -13.70
N PHE A 52 69.16 10.41 -14.51
CA PHE A 52 70.30 9.59 -14.10
C PHE A 52 71.03 10.16 -12.88
N TYR A 53 71.38 11.45 -12.89
CA TYR A 53 72.10 12.05 -11.76
C TYR A 53 71.22 12.28 -10.52
N GLN A 54 69.89 12.29 -10.67
CA GLN A 54 68.96 12.40 -9.54
C GLN A 54 68.67 11.05 -8.88
N GLU A 55 68.53 9.98 -9.67
CA GLU A 55 68.06 8.68 -9.17
C GLU A 55 69.18 7.66 -8.92
N ALA A 56 70.32 7.78 -9.62
CA ALA A 56 71.41 6.82 -9.50
C ALA A 56 72.21 6.99 -8.20
N PRO A 57 72.50 5.91 -7.45
CA PRO A 57 73.35 5.93 -6.27
C PRO A 57 74.72 6.56 -6.55
N PRO A 58 75.32 7.23 -5.56
CA PRO A 58 76.62 7.89 -5.70
C PRO A 58 77.76 6.92 -6.06
N GLU A 59 77.58 5.62 -5.77
CA GLU A 59 78.51 4.54 -6.11
C GLU A 59 78.63 4.30 -7.63
N ILE A 60 77.55 4.55 -8.37
CA ILE A 60 77.44 4.35 -9.82
C ILE A 60 77.54 5.67 -10.57
N SER A 61 76.87 6.74 -10.10
CA SER A 61 76.83 8.03 -10.79
C SER A 61 78.17 8.75 -10.84
N ARG A 62 79.04 8.54 -9.83
CA ARG A 62 80.43 9.04 -9.73
C ARG A 62 80.65 10.42 -10.40
N PRO A 63 79.93 11.47 -9.97
CA PRO A 63 79.88 12.76 -10.67
C PRO A 63 81.24 13.43 -10.84
N ALA A 64 82.20 13.16 -9.95
CA ALA A 64 83.56 13.71 -10.03
C ALA A 64 84.36 13.26 -11.29
N ILE A 65 83.99 12.13 -11.90
CA ILE A 65 84.70 11.56 -13.05
C ILE A 65 83.79 11.51 -14.29
N THR A 66 82.48 11.29 -14.09
CA THR A 66 81.50 11.22 -15.19
C THR A 66 81.14 12.59 -15.77
N LEU A 67 81.35 13.69 -15.05
CA LEU A 67 81.15 15.05 -15.59
C LEU A 67 82.32 15.53 -16.45
N SER A 68 83.53 14.99 -16.24
CA SER A 68 84.72 15.37 -17.00
C SER A 68 84.95 14.48 -18.23
N GLU A 69 84.55 13.21 -18.17
CA GLU A 69 84.80 12.20 -19.22
C GLU A 69 83.49 11.61 -19.81
N PRO A 70 83.15 11.90 -21.09
CA PRO A 70 81.88 11.46 -21.70
C PRO A 70 81.77 9.94 -21.87
N HIS A 71 82.89 9.25 -22.06
CA HIS A 71 82.91 7.78 -22.15
C HIS A 71 82.58 7.11 -20.81
N GLN A 72 83.10 7.65 -19.70
CA GLN A 72 82.78 7.11 -18.38
C GLN A 72 81.34 7.43 -17.97
N GLN A 73 80.81 8.56 -18.43
CA GLN A 73 79.40 8.91 -18.26
C GLN A 73 78.47 7.90 -18.92
N THR A 74 78.76 7.48 -20.16
CA THR A 74 77.93 6.51 -20.90
C THR A 74 78.00 5.11 -20.28
N LEU A 75 79.18 4.67 -19.82
CA LEU A 75 79.31 3.39 -19.09
C LEU A 75 78.52 3.39 -17.78
N ALA A 76 78.62 4.46 -16.98
CA ALA A 76 77.89 4.58 -15.72
C ALA A 76 76.36 4.56 -15.92
N ARG A 77 75.86 5.16 -17.02
CA ARG A 77 74.43 5.08 -17.39
C ARG A 77 74.00 3.67 -17.78
N LEU A 78 74.80 2.97 -18.58
CA LEU A 78 74.51 1.59 -18.97
C LEU A 78 74.48 0.63 -17.77
N ASP A 79 75.42 0.80 -16.82
CA ASP A 79 75.47 0.01 -15.59
C ASP A 79 74.25 0.28 -14.69
N TRP A 80 73.84 1.54 -14.57
CA TRP A 80 72.62 1.91 -13.84
C TRP A 80 71.37 1.30 -14.45
N GLU A 81 71.21 1.38 -15.76
CA GLU A 81 70.06 0.77 -16.44
C GLU A 81 70.02 -0.74 -16.32
N LEU A 82 71.18 -1.38 -16.40
CA LEU A 82 71.30 -2.82 -16.18
C LEU A 82 70.83 -3.18 -14.77
N GLU A 83 71.25 -2.42 -13.75
CA GLU A 83 70.81 -2.64 -12.38
C GLU A 83 69.32 -2.35 -12.19
N GLN A 84 68.79 -1.27 -12.80
CA GLN A 84 67.37 -0.95 -12.80
C GLN A 84 66.55 -2.07 -13.43
N ARG A 85 66.94 -2.56 -14.60
CA ARG A 85 66.25 -3.68 -15.27
C ARG A 85 66.30 -4.95 -14.43
N LYS A 86 67.40 -5.24 -13.74
CA LYS A 86 67.48 -6.36 -12.78
C LYS A 86 66.51 -6.18 -11.62
N ARG A 87 66.49 -5.01 -10.97
CA ARG A 87 65.57 -4.70 -9.85
C ARG A 87 64.11 -4.77 -10.29
N LEU A 88 63.78 -4.22 -11.46
CA LEU A 88 62.42 -4.27 -12.02
C LEU A 88 62.00 -5.70 -12.37
N ALA A 89 62.89 -6.51 -12.95
CA ALA A 89 62.61 -7.91 -13.23
C ALA A 89 62.39 -8.72 -11.94
N GLU A 90 63.12 -8.44 -10.88
CA GLU A 90 62.94 -9.07 -9.57
C GLU A 90 61.62 -8.66 -8.93
N LYS A 91 61.32 -7.36 -8.86
CA LYS A 91 60.01 -6.85 -8.39
C LYS A 91 58.85 -7.41 -9.21
N TYR A 92 59.01 -7.54 -10.53
CA TYR A 92 57.98 -8.12 -11.38
C TYR A 92 57.71 -9.58 -11.03
N LYS A 93 58.77 -10.38 -10.80
CA LYS A 93 58.64 -11.77 -10.33
C LYS A 93 57.96 -11.83 -8.97
N GLU A 94 58.35 -10.98 -8.01
CA GLU A 94 57.70 -10.91 -6.69
C GLU A 94 56.21 -10.59 -6.82
N CYS A 95 55.86 -9.56 -7.60
CA CYS A 95 54.47 -9.19 -7.87
C CYS A 95 53.67 -10.31 -8.53
N LEU A 96 54.25 -11.06 -9.47
CA LEU A 96 53.60 -12.23 -10.07
C LEU A 96 53.31 -13.32 -9.02
N THR A 97 54.29 -13.64 -8.17
CA THR A 97 54.07 -14.64 -7.11
C THR A 97 53.02 -14.18 -6.10
N SER A 98 52.94 -12.87 -5.80
CA SER A 98 51.92 -12.29 -4.94
C SER A 98 50.53 -12.39 -5.58
N LYS A 99 50.42 -12.04 -6.87
CA LYS A 99 49.18 -12.20 -7.65
C LYS A 99 48.67 -13.64 -7.64
N GLU A 100 49.56 -14.62 -7.88
CA GLU A 100 49.20 -16.04 -7.84
C GLU A 100 48.72 -16.50 -6.46
N LYS A 101 49.36 -16.02 -5.37
CA LYS A 101 48.91 -16.30 -4.00
C LYS A 101 47.52 -15.74 -3.74
N ILE A 102 47.27 -14.48 -4.11
CA ILE A 102 45.97 -13.82 -3.92
C ILE A 102 44.88 -14.55 -4.72
N LEU A 103 45.16 -14.95 -5.96
CA LEU A 103 44.20 -15.71 -6.77
C LEU A 103 43.83 -17.04 -6.13
N LYS A 104 44.81 -17.78 -5.61
CA LYS A 104 44.57 -19.03 -4.86
C LYS A 104 43.75 -18.78 -3.59
N GLU A 105 44.02 -17.72 -2.85
CA GLU A 105 43.22 -17.35 -1.66
C GLU A 105 41.78 -17.00 -2.01
N ILE A 106 41.56 -16.28 -3.12
CA ILE A 106 40.22 -15.95 -3.60
C ILE A 106 39.47 -17.23 -3.97
N GLU A 107 40.13 -18.17 -4.64
CA GLU A 107 39.54 -19.44 -5.04
C GLU A 107 39.15 -20.29 -3.83
N VAL A 108 40.03 -20.43 -2.84
CA VAL A 108 39.72 -21.10 -1.57
C VAL A 108 38.57 -20.41 -0.82
N LYS A 109 38.53 -19.07 -0.78
CA LYS A 109 37.43 -18.33 -0.15
C LYS A 109 36.10 -18.52 -0.90
N LYS A 110 36.13 -18.56 -2.24
CA LYS A 110 34.95 -18.86 -3.07
C LYS A 110 34.44 -20.27 -2.83
N GLU A 111 35.33 -21.26 -2.79
CA GLU A 111 34.96 -22.65 -2.46
C GLU A 111 34.37 -22.73 -1.06
N TYR A 112 34.99 -22.10 -0.06
CA TYR A 112 34.47 -22.04 1.30
C TYR A 112 33.07 -21.44 1.36
N LEU A 113 32.85 -20.28 0.72
CA LEU A 113 31.53 -19.63 0.62
C LEU A 113 30.50 -20.52 -0.07
N SER A 114 30.87 -21.16 -1.19
CA SER A 114 29.99 -22.07 -1.92
C SER A 114 29.62 -23.31 -1.10
N SER A 115 30.51 -23.76 -0.22
CA SER A 115 30.28 -24.88 0.69
C SER A 115 29.50 -24.50 1.95
N LEU A 116 29.51 -23.22 2.33
CA LEU A 116 28.85 -22.72 3.53
C LEU A 116 27.33 -22.60 3.33
N GLN A 117 26.89 -22.11 2.17
CA GLN A 117 25.47 -21.97 1.81
C GLN A 117 24.66 -23.28 2.00
N PRO A 118 25.07 -24.45 1.46
CA PRO A 118 24.33 -25.70 1.65
C PRO A 118 24.38 -26.21 3.09
N ARG A 119 25.48 -25.95 3.83
CA ARG A 119 25.59 -26.32 5.25
C ARG A 119 24.62 -25.50 6.12
N LEU A 120 24.52 -24.20 5.89
CA LEU A 120 23.55 -23.32 6.56
C LEU A 120 22.11 -23.75 6.25
N ASN A 121 21.81 -24.04 4.98
CA ASN A 121 20.49 -24.56 4.59
C ASN A 121 20.15 -25.88 5.27
N SER A 122 21.13 -26.79 5.42
CA SER A 122 20.92 -28.07 6.12
C SER A 122 20.61 -27.86 7.61
N ILE A 123 21.30 -26.92 8.27
CA ILE A 123 21.04 -26.54 9.67
C ILE A 123 19.64 -25.92 9.80
N MET A 124 19.28 -25.03 8.88
CA MET A 124 17.96 -24.40 8.86
C MET A 124 16.84 -25.45 8.74
N GLN A 125 16.95 -26.40 7.80
CA GLN A 125 16.00 -27.49 7.62
C GLN A 125 15.93 -28.41 8.85
N ALA A 126 17.07 -28.74 9.45
CA ALA A 126 17.11 -29.55 10.68
C ALA A 126 16.48 -28.85 11.89
N SER A 127 16.44 -27.51 11.91
CA SER A 127 15.87 -26.72 13.00
C SER A 127 14.35 -26.52 12.92
N LEU A 128 13.73 -26.77 11.76
CA LEU A 128 12.28 -26.59 11.54
C LEU A 128 11.40 -27.36 12.53
N PRO A 129 11.63 -28.67 12.82
CA PRO A 129 10.77 -29.42 13.73
C PRO A 129 10.80 -28.88 15.16
N VAL A 130 11.96 -28.37 15.59
CA VAL A 130 12.14 -27.76 16.92
C VAL A 130 11.46 -26.40 17.00
N GLN A 131 11.53 -25.61 15.92
CA GLN A 131 10.83 -24.32 15.81
C GLN A 131 9.31 -24.50 15.88
N GLU A 132 8.76 -25.51 15.20
CA GLU A 132 7.34 -25.86 15.23
C GLU A 132 6.91 -26.31 16.63
N TYR A 133 7.72 -27.13 17.30
CA TYR A 133 7.44 -27.59 18.66
C TYR A 133 7.45 -26.46 19.71
N LEU A 134 8.37 -25.49 19.56
CA LEU A 134 8.49 -24.34 20.45
C LEU A 134 7.62 -23.14 20.05
N PHE A 135 6.77 -23.28 19.02
CA PHE A 135 5.94 -22.20 18.46
C PHE A 135 6.75 -20.93 18.11
N MET A 136 7.96 -21.10 17.56
CA MET A 136 8.85 -20.01 17.17
C MET A 136 9.15 -20.04 15.66
N PRO A 137 8.24 -19.50 14.82
CA PRO A 137 8.34 -19.60 13.36
C PRO A 137 9.27 -18.53 12.78
N PHE A 138 10.55 -18.56 13.16
CA PHE A 138 11.55 -17.61 12.65
C PHE A 138 11.72 -17.71 11.13
N ASP A 139 11.64 -18.92 10.56
CA ASP A 139 11.74 -19.13 9.12
C ASP A 139 10.57 -18.50 8.33
N GLN A 140 9.34 -18.61 8.85
CA GLN A 140 8.19 -17.96 8.21
C GLN A 140 8.27 -16.44 8.30
N ALA A 141 8.65 -15.90 9.47
CA ALA A 141 8.87 -14.47 9.64
C ALA A 141 10.00 -13.94 8.74
N HIS A 142 11.08 -14.71 8.58
CA HIS A 142 12.20 -14.34 7.71
C HIS A 142 11.81 -14.36 6.23
N LYS A 143 11.12 -15.41 5.77
CA LYS A 143 10.57 -15.50 4.39
C LYS A 143 9.61 -14.38 4.09
N GLN A 144 8.75 -14.02 5.04
CA GLN A 144 7.86 -12.86 4.90
C GLN A 144 8.66 -11.55 4.80
N TYR A 145 9.75 -11.39 5.56
CA TYR A 145 10.61 -10.21 5.50
C TYR A 145 11.42 -10.11 4.19
N GLU A 146 11.92 -11.24 3.68
CA GLU A 146 12.56 -11.30 2.36
C GLU A 146 11.58 -10.94 1.25
N THR A 147 10.36 -11.46 1.32
CA THR A 147 9.28 -11.11 0.40
C THR A 147 8.89 -9.64 0.53
N ALA A 148 8.89 -9.10 1.75
CA ALA A 148 8.58 -7.70 2.03
C ALA A 148 9.58 -6.72 1.40
N ARG A 149 10.82 -7.12 1.10
CA ARG A 149 11.79 -6.28 0.38
C ARG A 149 11.33 -5.91 -1.02
N HIS A 150 10.44 -6.69 -1.62
CA HIS A 150 9.91 -6.46 -2.95
C HIS A 150 8.54 -5.76 -2.93
N LEU A 151 8.03 -5.37 -1.76
CA LEU A 151 6.79 -4.62 -1.65
C LEU A 151 6.98 -3.15 -2.01
N PRO A 152 5.98 -2.51 -2.65
CA PRO A 152 5.93 -1.06 -2.79
C PRO A 152 6.02 -0.36 -1.44
N PRO A 153 6.59 0.86 -1.36
CA PRO A 153 6.77 1.57 -0.09
C PRO A 153 5.49 1.66 0.76
N PRO A 154 4.30 1.97 0.21
CA PRO A 154 3.07 2.03 1.00
C PRO A 154 2.62 0.67 1.58
N LEU A 155 2.79 -0.41 0.81
CA LEU A 155 2.47 -1.77 1.27
C LEU A 155 3.50 -2.27 2.29
N TYR A 156 4.77 -1.90 2.15
CA TYR A 156 5.80 -2.21 3.13
C TYR A 156 5.52 -1.53 4.46
N VAL A 157 5.16 -0.24 4.45
CA VAL A 157 4.76 0.49 5.67
C VAL A 157 3.56 -0.19 6.33
N LEU A 158 2.52 -0.54 5.56
CA LEU A 158 1.35 -1.25 6.09
C LEU A 158 1.75 -2.61 6.68
N PHE A 159 2.60 -3.38 6.02
CA PHE A 159 3.07 -4.69 6.50
C PHE A 159 3.84 -4.56 7.82
N VAL A 160 4.77 -3.61 7.92
CA VAL A 160 5.54 -3.36 9.14
C VAL A 160 4.62 -2.93 10.29
N GLN A 161 3.70 -1.99 10.03
CA GLN A 161 2.77 -1.51 11.06
C GLN A 161 1.80 -2.60 11.52
N ALA A 162 1.26 -3.40 10.59
CA ALA A 162 0.32 -4.47 10.92
C ALA A 162 1.01 -5.59 11.69
N SER A 163 2.23 -5.96 11.29
CA SER A 163 3.04 -6.95 11.98
C SER A 163 3.43 -6.49 13.38
N ALA A 164 3.85 -5.22 13.52
CA ALA A 164 4.18 -4.64 14.82
C ALA A 164 2.96 -4.61 15.76
N TYR A 165 1.79 -4.21 15.25
CA TYR A 165 0.56 -4.21 16.05
C TYR A 165 0.11 -5.62 16.47
N GLY A 166 0.22 -6.59 15.56
CA GLY A 166 -0.10 -8.00 15.84
C GLY A 166 0.80 -8.61 16.93
N GLN A 167 2.09 -8.25 16.93
CA GLN A 167 3.05 -8.71 17.94
C GLN A 167 2.86 -7.99 19.29
N ALA A 168 2.62 -6.67 19.27
CA ALA A 168 2.61 -5.84 20.47
C ALA A 168 1.26 -5.87 21.23
N CYS A 169 0.14 -5.80 20.51
CA CYS A 169 -1.17 -5.55 21.11
C CYS A 169 -2.19 -6.67 20.86
N ASP A 170 -2.18 -7.28 19.67
CA ASP A 170 -3.26 -8.18 19.26
C ASP A 170 -2.78 -9.41 18.49
N LYS A 171 -2.56 -10.51 19.22
CA LYS A 171 -2.17 -11.81 18.66
C LYS A 171 -3.21 -12.44 17.72
N LYS A 172 -4.42 -11.87 17.62
CA LYS A 172 -5.50 -12.35 16.72
C LYS A 172 -5.46 -11.70 15.33
N LEU A 173 -4.50 -10.81 15.08
CA LEU A 173 -4.24 -10.23 13.77
C LEU A 173 -3.14 -11.05 13.08
N VAL A 174 -3.45 -11.59 11.90
CA VAL A 174 -2.49 -12.34 11.08
C VAL A 174 -2.26 -11.55 9.79
N VAL A 175 -0.99 -11.41 9.39
CA VAL A 175 -0.59 -10.72 8.17
C VAL A 175 0.13 -11.71 7.26
N ALA A 176 -0.21 -11.70 5.97
CA ALA A 176 0.49 -12.44 4.94
C ALA A 176 0.71 -11.56 3.69
N ILE A 177 1.67 -11.96 2.86
CA ILE A 177 1.95 -11.34 1.57
C ILE A 177 1.55 -12.34 0.50
N GLU A 178 0.66 -11.94 -0.39
CA GLU A 178 0.15 -12.78 -1.49
C GLU A 178 0.51 -12.17 -2.83
N GLY A 179 0.98 -12.98 -3.77
CA GLY A 179 1.26 -12.55 -5.14
C GLY A 179 2.48 -13.23 -5.76
N ASN A 180 2.84 -12.76 -6.95
CA ASN A 180 3.98 -13.29 -7.68
C ASN A 180 5.27 -12.50 -7.37
N VAL A 181 6.19 -13.15 -6.66
CA VAL A 181 7.50 -12.58 -6.27
C VAL A 181 8.42 -12.38 -7.47
N GLU A 182 8.29 -13.19 -8.53
CA GLU A 182 9.14 -13.10 -9.71
C GLU A 182 8.82 -11.86 -10.55
N GLU A 183 7.53 -11.57 -10.75
CA GLU A 183 7.09 -10.34 -11.43
C GLU A 183 7.45 -9.08 -10.62
N ALA A 184 7.38 -9.15 -9.29
CA ALA A 184 7.80 -8.04 -8.43
C ALA A 184 9.31 -7.78 -8.50
N LYS A 185 10.13 -8.84 -8.60
CA LYS A 185 11.59 -8.71 -8.83
C LYS A 185 11.90 -8.10 -10.20
N ALA A 186 11.12 -8.42 -11.23
CA ALA A 186 11.28 -7.84 -12.56
C ALA A 186 10.99 -6.34 -12.59
N LEU A 187 10.03 -5.86 -11.78
CA LEU A 187 9.71 -4.43 -11.62
C LEU A 187 10.78 -3.66 -10.83
N TYR A 188 11.55 -4.33 -9.97
CA TYR A 188 12.59 -3.73 -9.13
C TYR A 188 13.96 -3.69 -9.78
N LYS A 189 14.15 -4.38 -10.92
CA LYS A 189 15.34 -4.14 -11.73
C LYS A 189 15.27 -2.69 -12.20
N PRO A 190 16.27 -1.85 -11.88
CA PRO A 190 16.44 -0.60 -12.61
C PRO A 190 16.39 -0.94 -14.10
N PRO A 191 15.85 -0.07 -14.96
CA PRO A 191 16.22 -0.16 -16.36
C PRO A 191 17.75 -0.09 -16.37
N GLU A 192 18.42 -1.20 -16.70
CA GLU A 192 19.82 -1.12 -17.08
C GLU A 192 19.89 -0.07 -18.18
N ASP A 193 20.79 0.90 -17.98
CA ASP A 193 21.02 2.06 -18.85
C ASP A 193 20.72 1.71 -20.31
N SER A 194 19.53 2.10 -20.79
CA SER A 194 19.31 2.31 -22.21
C SER A 194 20.05 3.60 -22.54
N GLN A 195 21.37 3.47 -22.67
CA GLN A 195 22.18 4.46 -23.35
C GLN A 195 21.53 4.74 -24.71
N ASP A 196 21.43 6.04 -24.97
CA ASP A 196 20.97 6.62 -26.22
C ASP A 196 21.60 5.92 -27.43
N ASP A 197 20.76 5.32 -28.27
CA ASP A 197 21.07 5.14 -29.69
C ASP A 197 19.91 5.76 -30.48
N GLU A 198 19.87 7.09 -30.48
CA GLU A 198 19.40 7.87 -31.63
C GLU A 198 20.30 7.50 -32.82
N SER A 199 19.95 6.41 -33.52
CA SER A 199 20.52 6.09 -34.83
C SER A 199 19.42 6.14 -35.87
N ASP A 200 19.25 7.35 -36.37
CA ASP A 200 18.61 7.72 -37.62
C ASP A 200 19.09 6.78 -38.73
N SER A 201 18.23 5.85 -39.15
CA SER A 201 18.42 5.07 -40.36
C SER A 201 17.11 4.99 -41.11
N ASP A 202 16.94 5.99 -42.00
CA ASP A 202 16.14 5.90 -43.20
C ASP A 202 16.49 4.61 -43.96
N ALA A 203 15.62 3.61 -43.87
CA ALA A 203 15.58 2.50 -44.80
C ALA A 203 14.12 2.10 -45.02
N GLU A 204 13.56 2.61 -46.11
CA GLU A 204 12.36 2.07 -46.71
C GLU A 204 12.59 0.60 -47.09
N GLU A 205 11.90 -0.33 -46.41
CA GLU A 205 11.51 -1.58 -47.04
C GLU A 205 10.05 -1.91 -46.69
N GLU A 206 9.21 -1.81 -47.71
CA GLU A 206 7.87 -2.37 -47.76
C GLU A 206 7.90 -3.88 -47.48
N GLN A 207 7.38 -4.30 -46.33
CA GLN A 207 6.82 -5.65 -46.21
C GLN A 207 5.39 -5.61 -45.66
N THR A 208 4.49 -5.90 -46.59
CA THR A 208 3.07 -6.08 -46.42
C THR A 208 2.75 -7.20 -45.41
N THR A 209 2.47 -6.82 -44.17
CA THR A 209 1.49 -7.55 -43.36
C THR A 209 0.44 -6.55 -42.90
N LYS A 210 -0.82 -6.79 -43.29
CA LYS A 210 -1.97 -5.94 -42.94
C LYS A 210 -2.24 -6.01 -41.43
N ARG A 211 -1.39 -5.38 -40.61
CA ARG A 211 -1.70 -5.01 -39.23
C ARG A 211 -2.72 -3.87 -39.32
N ARG A 212 -3.97 -4.20 -38.98
CA ARG A 212 -5.02 -3.21 -38.70
C ARG A 212 -4.42 -2.14 -37.78
N ARG A 213 -4.38 -0.89 -38.24
CA ARG A 213 -4.14 0.27 -37.35
C ARG A 213 -5.12 0.14 -36.18
N PRO A 214 -4.67 0.13 -34.91
CA PRO A 214 -5.61 0.11 -33.80
C PRO A 214 -6.44 1.38 -33.88
N THR A 215 -7.75 1.22 -33.91
CA THR A 215 -8.71 2.32 -33.79
C THR A 215 -8.37 3.11 -32.52
N LEU A 216 -8.42 4.45 -32.55
CA LEU A 216 -8.10 5.33 -31.40
C LEU A 216 -8.73 4.88 -30.05
N GLY A 217 -9.90 4.23 -30.10
CA GLY A 217 -10.53 3.62 -28.92
C GLY A 217 -9.75 2.46 -28.29
N VAL A 218 -9.11 1.60 -29.10
CA VAL A 218 -8.29 0.47 -28.60
C VAL A 218 -7.04 0.98 -27.90
N GLN A 219 -6.42 2.06 -28.41
CA GLN A 219 -5.26 2.69 -27.77
C GLN A 219 -5.61 3.36 -26.43
N LEU A 220 -6.81 3.93 -26.30
CA LEU A 220 -7.28 4.50 -25.04
C LEU A 220 -7.59 3.41 -24.02
N ASP A 221 -8.18 2.28 -24.44
CA ASP A 221 -8.45 1.15 -23.54
C ASP A 221 -7.17 0.45 -23.07
N ASP A 222 -6.16 0.33 -23.93
CA ASP A 222 -4.84 -0.18 -23.53
C ASP A 222 -4.16 0.77 -22.54
N LYS A 223 -4.21 2.09 -22.77
CA LYS A 223 -3.73 3.10 -21.82
C LYS A 223 -4.49 3.08 -20.49
N ARG A 224 -5.81 2.83 -20.51
CA ARG A 224 -6.63 2.68 -19.30
C ARG A 224 -6.21 1.45 -18.50
N LYS A 225 -6.04 0.29 -19.15
CA LYS A 225 -5.55 -0.93 -18.49
C LYS A 225 -4.15 -0.76 -17.92
N GLU A 226 -3.28 -0.06 -18.64
CA GLU A 226 -1.94 0.26 -18.17
C GLU A 226 -1.99 1.18 -16.94
N MET A 227 -2.83 2.21 -16.94
CA MET A 227 -3.04 3.07 -15.77
C MET A 227 -3.64 2.32 -14.57
N LEU A 228 -4.52 1.36 -14.79
CA LEU A 228 -5.16 0.56 -13.75
C LEU A 228 -4.34 -0.67 -13.34
N LYS A 229 -3.10 -0.80 -13.83
CA LYS A 229 -2.23 -1.94 -13.55
C LYS A 229 -1.97 -2.07 -12.04
N ARG A 230 -2.35 -3.23 -11.50
CA ARG A 230 -2.08 -3.59 -10.12
C ARG A 230 -0.63 -4.01 -9.95
N HIS A 231 -0.11 -3.75 -8.77
CA HIS A 231 1.11 -4.38 -8.33
C HIS A 231 0.90 -5.90 -8.17
N PRO A 232 1.85 -6.75 -8.61
CA PRO A 232 1.70 -8.21 -8.55
C PRO A 232 1.72 -8.78 -7.13
N LEU A 233 2.27 -8.02 -6.16
CA LEU A 233 2.17 -8.34 -4.73
C LEU A 233 1.06 -7.52 -4.05
N SER A 234 0.37 -8.18 -3.14
CA SER A 234 -0.70 -7.68 -2.28
C SER A 234 -0.47 -8.11 -0.84
N VAL A 235 -0.99 -7.35 0.12
CA VAL A 235 -0.87 -7.67 1.55
C VAL A 235 -2.25 -8.09 2.06
N THR A 236 -2.32 -9.23 2.73
CA THR A 236 -3.55 -9.74 3.34
C THR A 236 -3.49 -9.62 4.86
N VAL A 237 -4.56 -9.08 5.45
CA VAL A 237 -4.69 -8.91 6.90
C VAL A 237 -5.98 -9.58 7.35
N ASP A 238 -5.83 -10.57 8.22
CA ASP A 238 -6.92 -11.36 8.77
C ASP A 238 -7.15 -10.98 10.23
N LEU A 239 -8.35 -10.48 10.51
CA LEU A 239 -8.78 -10.10 11.84
C LEU A 239 -9.73 -11.17 12.41
N LYS A 240 -9.24 -11.99 13.34
CA LYS A 240 -10.07 -12.96 14.06
C LYS A 240 -10.80 -12.29 15.21
N CYS A 241 -12.13 -12.33 15.20
CA CYS A 241 -12.97 -11.84 16.30
C CYS A 241 -13.15 -12.89 17.41
N LYS A 242 -13.71 -12.48 18.55
CA LYS A 242 -13.96 -13.39 19.68
C LYS A 242 -15.00 -14.47 19.36
N ASP A 243 -15.83 -14.25 18.35
CA ASP A 243 -16.92 -15.13 17.94
C ASP A 243 -16.51 -16.12 16.82
N GLU A 244 -15.22 -16.44 16.70
CA GLU A 244 -14.62 -17.27 15.62
C GLU A 244 -14.82 -16.74 14.17
N ASN A 245 -15.45 -15.58 14.00
CA ASN A 245 -15.60 -14.92 12.70
C ASN A 245 -14.29 -14.21 12.29
N VAL A 246 -13.97 -14.27 10.99
CA VAL A 246 -12.76 -13.68 10.43
C VAL A 246 -13.11 -12.63 9.38
N LEU A 247 -12.50 -11.45 9.49
CA LEU A 247 -12.53 -10.42 8.46
C LEU A 247 -11.21 -10.47 7.69
N HIS A 248 -11.28 -10.87 6.43
CA HIS A 248 -10.16 -10.89 5.50
C HIS A 248 -10.10 -9.56 4.75
N LEU A 249 -8.94 -8.90 4.78
CA LEU A 249 -8.69 -7.64 4.09
C LEU A 249 -7.52 -7.84 3.13
N THR A 250 -7.76 -7.71 1.83
CA THR A 250 -6.71 -7.80 0.80
C THR A 250 -6.41 -6.40 0.29
N PHE A 251 -5.19 -5.91 0.52
CA PHE A 251 -4.71 -4.61 0.08
C PHE A 251 -3.94 -4.73 -1.24
N TYR A 252 -4.40 -4.01 -2.26
CA TYR A 252 -3.71 -3.87 -3.54
C TYR A 252 -3.11 -2.48 -3.68
N TYR A 253 -2.09 -2.36 -4.53
CA TYR A 253 -1.45 -1.09 -4.84
C TYR A 253 -1.51 -0.80 -6.33
N LEU A 254 -1.98 0.39 -6.70
CA LEU A 254 -2.04 0.89 -8.07
C LEU A 254 -0.85 1.81 -8.29
N MET A 255 0.18 1.31 -8.97
CA MET A 255 1.47 1.99 -9.12
C MET A 255 1.37 3.33 -9.86
N ASN A 256 0.57 3.39 -10.93
CA ASN A 256 0.43 4.58 -11.76
C ASN A 256 -0.45 5.67 -11.14
N LEU A 257 -1.38 5.26 -10.27
CA LEU A 257 -2.30 6.14 -9.55
C LEU A 257 -1.79 6.52 -8.16
N ASN A 258 -0.70 5.89 -7.69
CA ASN A 258 -0.15 6.02 -6.34
C ASN A 258 -1.22 5.92 -5.24
N VAL A 259 -2.08 4.91 -5.34
CA VAL A 259 -3.23 4.70 -4.44
C VAL A 259 -3.29 3.23 -4.05
N MET A 260 -3.50 2.98 -2.77
CA MET A 260 -3.84 1.65 -2.26
C MET A 260 -5.35 1.42 -2.22
N THR A 261 -5.78 0.20 -2.47
CA THR A 261 -7.18 -0.21 -2.47
C THR A 261 -7.36 -1.42 -1.57
N VAL A 262 -8.56 -1.61 -1.04
CA VAL A 262 -8.87 -2.76 -0.18
C VAL A 262 -10.09 -3.50 -0.70
N LYS A 263 -10.06 -4.84 -0.63
CA LYS A 263 -11.26 -5.68 -0.69
C LYS A 263 -11.46 -6.38 0.65
N ALA A 264 -12.71 -6.48 1.05
CA ALA A 264 -13.12 -7.09 2.30
C ALA A 264 -13.89 -8.38 2.03
N LYS A 265 -13.61 -9.43 2.79
CA LYS A 265 -14.42 -10.65 2.80
C LYS A 265 -14.64 -11.09 4.22
N VAL A 266 -15.90 -11.34 4.58
CA VAL A 266 -16.26 -11.87 5.89
C VAL A 266 -16.43 -13.37 5.78
N ALA A 267 -15.71 -14.13 6.60
CA ALA A 267 -15.92 -15.54 6.80
C ALA A 267 -16.56 -15.76 8.17
N THR A 268 -17.77 -16.33 8.19
CA THR A 268 -18.47 -16.69 9.42
C THR A 268 -18.25 -18.17 9.73
N ALA A 269 -18.05 -18.52 11.00
CA ALA A 269 -17.80 -19.91 11.41
C ALA A 269 -19.05 -20.81 11.29
N VAL A 270 -20.24 -20.22 11.26
CA VAL A 270 -21.52 -20.90 11.05
C VAL A 270 -22.13 -20.35 9.76
N GLU A 271 -22.67 -21.22 8.91
CA GLU A 271 -23.52 -20.80 7.79
C GLU A 271 -24.73 -20.06 8.36
N MET A 272 -24.72 -18.73 8.27
CA MET A 272 -25.85 -17.92 8.69
C MET A 272 -26.90 -17.98 7.58
N THR A 273 -28.14 -18.34 7.91
CA THR A 273 -29.28 -18.16 7.01
C THR A 273 -29.37 -16.67 6.67
N THR A 274 -29.09 -16.29 5.43
CA THR A 274 -29.12 -14.90 5.00
C THR A 274 -30.55 -14.39 5.07
N ALA A 275 -30.83 -13.50 6.04
CA ALA A 275 -32.09 -12.76 6.05
C ALA A 275 -32.18 -11.96 4.74
N ILE A 276 -33.35 -11.92 4.12
CA ILE A 276 -33.54 -11.27 2.80
C ILE A 276 -33.20 -9.78 2.90
N SER A 277 -33.56 -9.17 4.02
CA SER A 277 -33.29 -7.77 4.38
C SER A 277 -31.83 -7.52 4.80
N ALA A 278 -31.01 -8.56 4.97
CA ALA A 278 -29.59 -8.41 5.33
C ALA A 278 -28.65 -8.34 4.12
N GLY A 279 -29.17 -8.37 2.89
CA GLY A 279 -28.40 -8.51 1.64
C GLY A 279 -27.12 -7.67 1.59
N ASP A 280 -27.22 -6.35 1.78
CA ASP A 280 -26.06 -5.47 1.69
C ASP A 280 -25.23 -5.39 2.98
N LEU A 281 -25.68 -5.95 4.11
CA LEU A 281 -25.01 -5.76 5.40
C LEU A 281 -23.60 -6.36 5.46
N LEU A 282 -23.44 -7.54 4.85
CA LEU A 282 -22.18 -8.31 4.81
C LEU A 282 -21.57 -8.34 3.41
N SER A 283 -22.11 -7.54 2.48
CA SER A 283 -21.56 -7.44 1.13
C SER A 283 -20.11 -6.93 1.18
N PRO A 284 -19.18 -7.58 0.43
CA PRO A 284 -17.78 -7.13 0.31
C PRO A 284 -17.62 -5.66 -0.03
N ASP A 285 -18.55 -5.12 -0.82
CA ASP A 285 -18.46 -3.79 -1.44
C ASP A 285 -18.92 -2.65 -0.51
N SER A 286 -19.67 -2.93 0.55
CA SER A 286 -20.25 -1.88 1.41
C SER A 286 -19.94 -2.00 2.90
N ILE A 287 -19.35 -3.11 3.34
CA ILE A 287 -19.06 -3.35 4.76
C ILE A 287 -18.14 -2.29 5.39
N LEU A 288 -17.17 -1.79 4.62
CA LEU A 288 -16.18 -0.80 5.07
C LEU A 288 -16.56 0.65 4.73
N ASN A 289 -17.72 0.89 4.11
CA ASN A 289 -18.15 2.25 3.79
C ASN A 289 -18.33 3.09 5.06
N CYS A 290 -17.89 4.34 5.01
CA CYS A 290 -17.99 5.30 6.11
C CYS A 290 -17.42 4.76 7.43
N LEU A 291 -16.30 4.04 7.41
CA LEU A 291 -15.52 3.75 8.63
C LEU A 291 -15.03 5.04 9.28
N TYR A 292 -14.55 5.97 8.45
CA TYR A 292 -14.40 7.38 8.82
C TYR A 292 -15.59 8.18 8.27
N PRO A 293 -16.04 9.24 8.98
CA PRO A 293 -17.16 10.06 8.52
C PRO A 293 -16.89 10.63 7.11
N GLY A 294 -17.81 10.40 6.17
CA GLY A 294 -17.73 10.89 4.79
C GLY A 294 -16.80 10.10 3.86
N ASP A 295 -16.20 9.00 4.30
CA ASP A 295 -15.31 8.17 3.47
C ASP A 295 -16.11 7.09 2.73
N HIS A 296 -16.57 7.43 1.52
CA HIS A 296 -17.39 6.55 0.68
C HIS A 296 -16.58 5.59 -0.18
N GLY A 297 -15.26 5.78 -0.32
CA GLY A 297 -14.41 4.94 -1.17
C GLY A 297 -14.76 4.94 -2.66
N ARG A 298 -15.50 5.96 -3.15
CA ARG A 298 -15.85 6.13 -4.57
C ARG A 298 -15.03 7.22 -5.28
N LYS A 299 -14.43 8.15 -4.53
CA LYS A 299 -13.57 9.22 -5.04
C LYS A 299 -12.12 8.86 -4.81
N THR A 300 -11.22 9.25 -5.72
CA THR A 300 -9.79 9.08 -5.49
C THR A 300 -9.29 10.08 -4.45
N PRO A 301 -8.51 9.62 -3.45
CA PRO A 301 -7.90 10.52 -2.46
C PRO A 301 -6.87 11.48 -3.05
N ASN A 302 -6.24 11.14 -4.18
CA ASN A 302 -5.23 11.95 -4.84
C ASN A 302 -5.85 12.87 -5.91
N PRO A 303 -5.76 14.21 -5.77
CA PRO A 303 -6.24 15.15 -6.80
C PRO A 303 -5.52 14.99 -8.14
N ALA A 304 -4.26 14.54 -8.15
CA ALA A 304 -3.51 14.32 -9.39
C ALA A 304 -4.18 13.27 -10.29
N ASN A 305 -4.87 12.30 -9.70
CA ASN A 305 -5.53 11.24 -10.45
C ASN A 305 -6.69 11.79 -11.29
N GLN A 306 -7.35 12.87 -10.84
CA GLN A 306 -8.40 13.51 -11.62
C GLN A 306 -7.88 14.02 -12.97
N PHE A 307 -6.72 14.70 -12.98
CA PHE A 307 -6.08 15.13 -14.22
C PHE A 307 -5.60 13.97 -15.08
N GLN A 308 -5.13 12.89 -14.45
CA GLN A 308 -4.74 11.68 -15.18
C GLN A 308 -5.95 10.98 -15.81
N PHE A 309 -7.10 10.93 -15.14
CA PHE A 309 -8.34 10.38 -15.68
C PHE A 309 -8.91 11.21 -16.82
N ASP A 310 -8.87 12.53 -16.70
CA ASP A 310 -9.28 13.44 -17.78
C ASP A 310 -8.43 13.20 -19.05
N LYS A 311 -7.14 12.89 -18.89
CA LYS A 311 -6.22 12.58 -19.99
C LYS A 311 -6.55 11.26 -20.72
N VAL A 312 -7.18 10.29 -20.05
CA VAL A 312 -7.57 8.99 -20.62
C VAL A 312 -9.09 8.81 -20.78
N GLY A 313 -9.85 9.86 -20.52
CA GLY A 313 -11.32 9.87 -20.62
C GLY A 313 -12.00 8.87 -19.69
N ILE A 314 -11.52 8.71 -18.45
CA ILE A 314 -12.24 7.95 -17.41
C ILE A 314 -13.17 8.92 -16.67
N LEU A 315 -14.49 8.75 -16.83
CA LEU A 315 -15.49 9.64 -16.25
C LEU A 315 -15.81 9.33 -14.78
N THR A 316 -15.75 8.06 -14.37
CA THR A 316 -16.08 7.68 -13.00
C THR A 316 -15.33 6.41 -12.60
N LEU A 317 -14.77 6.45 -11.39
CA LEU A 317 -13.97 5.36 -10.81
C LEU A 317 -14.81 4.16 -10.37
N SER A 318 -16.08 4.41 -10.05
CA SER A 318 -17.00 3.45 -9.43
C SER A 318 -17.09 2.13 -10.21
N ASP A 319 -17.02 2.18 -11.53
CA ASP A 319 -17.12 0.99 -12.39
C ASP A 319 -15.91 0.05 -12.23
N TYR A 320 -14.76 0.60 -11.86
CA TYR A 320 -13.53 -0.15 -11.65
C TYR A 320 -13.28 -0.50 -10.18
N VAL A 321 -14.06 0.07 -9.25
CA VAL A 321 -13.89 -0.15 -7.80
C VAL A 321 -14.24 -1.58 -7.39
N THR A 322 -15.25 -2.21 -8.00
CA THR A 322 -15.59 -3.63 -7.76
C THR A 322 -14.44 -4.55 -8.16
N GLU A 323 -13.75 -4.21 -9.26
CA GLU A 323 -12.63 -4.99 -9.77
C GLU A 323 -11.34 -4.73 -8.98
N LEU A 324 -10.98 -3.47 -8.75
CA LEU A 324 -9.71 -3.05 -8.14
C LEU A 324 -9.75 -3.02 -6.61
N GLY A 325 -10.92 -2.83 -6.01
CA GLY A 325 -11.10 -2.56 -4.59
C GLY A 325 -11.33 -1.07 -4.29
N HIS A 326 -11.74 -0.78 -3.06
CA HIS A 326 -12.14 0.57 -2.64
C HIS A 326 -10.92 1.40 -2.18
N PRO A 327 -10.66 2.58 -2.78
CA PRO A 327 -9.59 3.49 -2.36
C PRO A 327 -10.03 4.39 -1.19
N TYR A 328 -10.27 3.82 -0.01
CA TYR A 328 -10.61 4.63 1.17
C TYR A 328 -9.44 5.50 1.65
N VAL A 329 -9.76 6.61 2.30
CA VAL A 329 -8.76 7.54 2.87
C VAL A 329 -8.03 6.91 4.05
N TRP A 330 -8.74 6.15 4.90
CA TRP A 330 -8.11 5.46 6.04
C TRP A 330 -7.08 4.43 5.60
N VAL A 331 -7.27 3.79 4.44
CA VAL A 331 -6.33 2.84 3.86
C VAL A 331 -5.03 3.56 3.50
N GLN A 332 -5.10 4.70 2.80
CA GLN A 332 -3.92 5.51 2.48
C GLN A 332 -3.12 5.88 3.73
N LYS A 333 -3.82 6.30 4.80
CA LYS A 333 -3.19 6.67 6.08
C LYS A 333 -2.46 5.50 6.73
N LEU A 334 -2.95 4.27 6.62
CA LEU A 334 -2.27 3.08 7.11
C LEU A 334 -0.99 2.77 6.32
N GLY A 335 -0.99 3.04 5.02
CA GLY A 335 0.21 2.92 4.17
C GLY A 335 1.15 4.13 4.24
N GLY A 336 0.88 5.13 5.09
CA GLY A 336 1.71 6.33 5.23
C GLY A 336 1.54 7.37 4.09
N LEU A 337 0.57 7.17 3.20
CA LEU A 337 0.22 8.14 2.16
C LEU A 337 -0.73 9.20 2.75
N HIS A 338 -0.30 10.46 2.72
CA HIS A 338 -1.09 11.58 3.20
C HIS A 338 -1.50 12.50 2.05
N PHE A 339 -2.80 12.53 1.74
CA PHE A 339 -3.36 13.43 0.74
C PHE A 339 -4.03 14.64 1.42
N PRO A 340 -3.89 15.86 0.86
CA PRO A 340 -4.62 17.03 1.34
C PRO A 340 -6.13 16.78 1.29
N LYS A 341 -6.86 17.18 2.34
CA LYS A 341 -8.32 17.15 2.35
C LYS A 341 -8.88 18.42 1.71
N ASP A 342 -10.10 18.35 1.18
CA ASP A 342 -10.86 19.47 0.61
C ASP A 342 -11.14 20.62 1.61
N GLN A 343 -10.93 20.39 2.92
CA GLN A 343 -10.94 21.42 3.96
C GLN A 343 -9.56 21.53 4.63
N PRO A 344 -9.00 22.74 4.78
CA PRO A 344 -7.70 22.92 5.42
C PRO A 344 -7.81 22.57 6.91
N GLN A 345 -7.17 21.47 7.33
CA GLN A 345 -6.87 21.23 8.74
C GLN A 345 -5.46 21.77 9.05
N HIS A 346 -5.31 22.37 10.23
CA HIS A 346 -4.02 22.82 10.76
C HIS A 346 -2.98 21.71 10.71
N THR A 347 -1.83 22.02 10.10
CA THR A 347 -0.52 21.35 10.18
C THR A 347 -0.53 19.91 10.70
N VAL A 348 -0.49 18.94 9.79
CA VAL A 348 -0.14 17.55 10.12
C VAL A 348 1.26 17.30 9.58
N THR A 349 2.24 17.18 10.48
CA THR A 349 3.56 16.65 10.17
C THR A 349 3.43 15.18 9.81
N ALA A 350 4.07 14.76 8.72
CA ALA A 350 4.14 13.36 8.35
C ALA A 350 5.08 12.63 9.31
N ASP A 351 4.53 12.11 10.42
CA ASP A 351 5.29 11.32 11.38
C ASP A 351 4.87 9.85 11.33
N ASN A 352 5.85 8.94 11.33
CA ASN A 352 5.65 7.50 11.49
C ASN A 352 4.84 7.14 12.76
N THR A 353 4.77 8.05 13.73
CA THR A 353 3.96 7.93 14.95
C THR A 353 2.46 8.07 14.69
N LEU A 354 2.04 8.86 13.68
CA LEU A 354 0.63 8.97 13.30
C LEU A 354 0.10 7.65 12.77
N SER A 355 0.84 6.97 11.90
CA SER A 355 0.42 5.68 11.31
C SER A 355 0.20 4.59 12.36
N ALA A 356 1.04 4.54 13.41
CA ALA A 356 0.89 3.60 14.51
C ALA A 356 -0.39 3.87 15.34
N SER A 357 -0.66 5.14 15.67
CA SER A 357 -1.89 5.53 16.37
C SER A 357 -3.16 5.27 15.54
N HIS A 358 -3.05 5.47 14.22
CA HIS A 358 -4.13 5.19 13.28
C HIS A 358 -4.36 3.69 13.10
N MET A 359 -3.32 2.85 13.17
CA MET A 359 -3.47 1.40 13.11
C MET A 359 -4.33 0.88 14.26
N GLU A 360 -4.06 1.29 15.51
CA GLU A 360 -4.87 0.86 16.65
C GLU A 360 -6.34 1.32 16.52
N LEU A 361 -6.55 2.59 16.16
CA LEU A 361 -7.90 3.15 16.03
C LEU A 361 -8.68 2.47 14.90
N THR A 362 -8.08 2.27 13.72
CA THR A 362 -8.74 1.61 12.59
C THR A 362 -9.04 0.15 12.90
N VAL A 363 -8.13 -0.61 13.52
CA VAL A 363 -8.39 -2.01 13.90
C VAL A 363 -9.54 -2.10 14.92
N LYS A 364 -9.60 -1.20 15.90
CA LYS A 364 -10.75 -1.11 16.83
C LYS A 364 -12.06 -0.82 16.11
N LEU A 365 -12.06 0.12 15.17
CA LEU A 365 -13.25 0.46 14.37
C LEU A 365 -13.68 -0.69 13.45
N LEU A 366 -12.74 -1.40 12.82
CA LEU A 366 -13.01 -2.58 11.99
C LEU A 366 -13.66 -3.70 12.82
N ARG A 367 -13.12 -3.99 14.01
CA ARG A 367 -13.70 -4.97 14.93
C ARG A 367 -15.10 -4.57 15.38
N SER A 368 -15.29 -3.30 15.77
CA SER A 368 -16.59 -2.76 16.18
C SER A 368 -17.61 -2.81 15.04
N ARG A 369 -17.19 -2.49 13.81
CA ARG A 369 -18.01 -2.57 12.59
C ARG A 369 -18.44 -4.00 12.29
N LEU A 370 -17.52 -4.95 12.33
CA LEU A 370 -17.84 -6.35 12.09
C LEU A 370 -18.85 -6.86 13.12
N GLN A 371 -18.63 -6.57 14.40
CA GLN A 371 -19.54 -6.95 15.48
C GLN A 371 -20.92 -6.29 15.34
N SER A 372 -20.99 -5.01 14.98
CA SER A 372 -22.25 -4.31 14.80
C SER A 372 -23.05 -4.83 13.60
N ARG A 373 -22.38 -5.16 12.49
CA ARG A 373 -23.01 -5.79 11.30
C ARG A 373 -23.51 -7.21 11.59
N LEU A 374 -22.72 -8.02 12.30
CA LEU A 374 -23.15 -9.36 12.71
C LEU A 374 -24.32 -9.31 13.70
N ALA A 375 -24.32 -8.35 14.62
CA ALA A 375 -25.44 -8.13 15.53
C ALA A 375 -26.71 -7.70 14.77
N LEU A 376 -26.60 -6.75 13.83
CA LEU A 376 -27.71 -6.36 12.96
C LEU A 376 -28.24 -7.53 12.13
N HIS A 377 -27.35 -8.37 11.57
CA HIS A 377 -27.75 -9.55 10.83
C HIS A 377 -28.60 -10.51 11.69
N LYS A 378 -28.17 -10.78 12.93
CA LYS A 378 -28.95 -11.58 13.89
C LYS A 378 -30.30 -10.93 14.24
N GLN A 379 -30.32 -9.60 14.40
CA GLN A 379 -31.54 -8.86 14.68
C GLN A 379 -32.52 -8.91 13.51
N PHE A 380 -32.05 -8.70 12.28
CA PHE A 380 -32.89 -8.73 11.07
C PHE A 380 -33.53 -10.09 10.85
N ALA A 381 -32.78 -11.18 11.08
CA ALA A 381 -33.36 -12.52 11.07
C ALA A 381 -34.55 -12.65 12.03
N SER A 382 -34.48 -12.05 13.23
CA SER A 382 -35.63 -12.03 14.16
C SER A 382 -36.77 -11.09 13.71
N LEU A 383 -36.43 -9.90 13.19
CA LEU A 383 -37.40 -8.90 12.76
C LEU A 383 -38.23 -9.33 11.55
N GLU A 384 -37.67 -10.13 10.64
CA GLU A 384 -38.41 -10.72 9.51
C GLU A 384 -39.50 -11.69 9.96
N HIS A 385 -39.31 -12.34 11.11
CA HIS A 385 -40.33 -13.18 11.74
C HIS A 385 -41.35 -12.36 12.57
N GLY A 386 -41.27 -11.03 12.54
CA GLY A 386 -42.16 -10.13 13.29
C GLY A 386 -41.86 -10.05 14.79
N VAL A 387 -40.74 -10.62 15.25
CA VAL A 387 -40.33 -10.63 16.66
C VAL A 387 -39.23 -9.59 16.87
N VAL A 388 -39.49 -8.60 17.72
CA VAL A 388 -38.50 -7.59 18.13
C VAL A 388 -37.68 -8.17 19.30
N PRO A 389 -36.38 -8.51 19.09
CA PRO A 389 -35.59 -9.12 20.15
C PRO A 389 -35.08 -8.04 21.11
N VAL A 390 -35.51 -8.12 22.37
CA VAL A 390 -35.08 -7.21 23.45
C VAL A 390 -34.19 -7.98 24.42
N SER A 391 -33.00 -7.47 24.69
CA SER A 391 -32.08 -8.06 25.69
C SER A 391 -32.69 -7.99 27.10
N SER A 392 -32.40 -8.97 27.95
CA SER A 392 -32.81 -8.99 29.36
C SER A 392 -32.38 -7.72 30.11
N GLU A 393 -31.22 -7.18 29.77
CA GLU A 393 -30.66 -5.96 30.35
C GLU A 393 -31.46 -4.69 29.99
N CYS A 394 -32.20 -4.71 28.87
CA CYS A 394 -32.98 -3.57 28.37
C CYS A 394 -34.48 -3.65 28.72
N GLN A 395 -34.92 -4.70 29.42
CA GLN A 395 -36.35 -4.90 29.74
C GLN A 395 -36.94 -3.79 30.60
N HIS A 396 -36.14 -3.19 31.49
CA HIS A 396 -36.56 -2.09 32.35
C HIS A 396 -36.95 -0.80 31.58
N LEU A 397 -36.56 -0.69 30.31
CA LEU A 397 -36.91 0.43 29.44
C LEU A 397 -38.35 0.36 28.92
N PHE A 398 -39.01 -0.79 29.02
CA PHE A 398 -40.32 -1.03 28.41
C PHE A 398 -41.33 -1.54 29.44
N PRO A 399 -42.64 -1.28 29.23
CA PRO A 399 -43.67 -1.92 30.04
C PRO A 399 -43.73 -3.43 29.77
N THR A 400 -44.24 -4.19 30.75
CA THR A 400 -44.36 -5.65 30.68
C THR A 400 -45.28 -6.15 29.58
N LYS A 401 -46.30 -5.37 29.21
CA LYS A 401 -47.21 -5.66 28.09
C LYS A 401 -47.03 -4.61 27.00
N VAL A 402 -46.76 -5.03 25.77
CA VAL A 402 -46.82 -4.21 24.54
C VAL A 402 -47.72 -4.97 23.57
N VAL A 403 -48.72 -4.29 23.01
CA VAL A 403 -49.82 -4.92 22.24
C VAL A 403 -49.58 -4.78 20.74
N SER A 404 -49.10 -3.63 20.30
CA SER A 404 -48.69 -3.43 18.90
C SER A 404 -47.52 -4.35 18.53
N ARG A 405 -47.55 -4.86 17.31
CA ARG A 405 -46.57 -5.84 16.81
C ARG A 405 -46.00 -5.44 15.46
N LEU A 406 -44.74 -5.79 15.25
CA LEU A 406 -44.09 -5.66 13.95
C LEU A 406 -44.65 -6.76 13.02
N VAL A 407 -45.20 -6.35 11.89
CA VAL A 407 -45.80 -7.26 10.89
C VAL A 407 -44.90 -7.42 9.68
N LYS A 408 -44.17 -6.37 9.30
CA LYS A 408 -43.27 -6.40 8.14
C LYS A 408 -41.99 -5.64 8.44
N TRP A 409 -40.86 -6.22 8.05
CA TRP A 409 -39.55 -5.59 7.97
C TRP A 409 -38.98 -5.90 6.59
N ALA A 410 -38.64 -4.87 5.81
CA ALA A 410 -38.10 -5.06 4.46
C ALA A 410 -37.08 -3.96 4.12
N ALA A 411 -36.01 -4.34 3.41
CA ALA A 411 -35.11 -3.38 2.78
C ALA A 411 -35.82 -2.69 1.61
N ILE A 412 -35.56 -1.40 1.43
CA ILE A 412 -36.06 -0.60 0.29
C ILE A 412 -34.88 0.16 -0.35
N PRO A 413 -34.92 0.42 -1.67
CA PRO A 413 -33.90 1.25 -2.31
C PRO A 413 -34.08 2.73 -1.94
N TYR A 414 -33.01 3.52 -2.10
CA TYR A 414 -33.02 4.96 -1.86
C TYR A 414 -34.12 5.68 -2.66
N GLU A 415 -34.32 5.30 -3.92
CA GLU A 415 -35.34 5.91 -4.79
C GLU A 415 -36.75 5.78 -4.22
N ASP A 416 -37.06 4.65 -3.59
CA ASP A 416 -38.37 4.43 -2.99
C ASP A 416 -38.51 5.15 -1.65
N TYR A 417 -37.41 5.24 -0.87
CA TYR A 417 -37.37 6.07 0.33
C TYR A 417 -37.59 7.56 0.02
N ALA A 418 -37.00 8.05 -1.08
CA ALA A 418 -37.10 9.44 -1.50
C ALA A 418 -38.49 9.83 -2.05
N LYS A 419 -39.27 8.88 -2.55
CA LYS A 419 -40.66 9.11 -3.00
C LYS A 419 -41.64 9.31 -1.85
N LEU A 420 -41.30 8.93 -0.63
CA LEU A 420 -42.20 9.01 0.52
C LEU A 420 -42.37 10.49 0.95
N PRO A 421 -43.61 10.96 1.17
CA PRO A 421 -43.84 12.37 1.47
C PRO A 421 -43.32 12.77 2.87
N TYR A 422 -43.28 11.83 3.80
CA TYR A 422 -42.91 12.04 5.20
C TYR A 422 -41.40 11.86 5.48
N THR A 423 -40.57 11.63 4.46
CA THR A 423 -39.10 11.50 4.60
C THR A 423 -38.33 12.73 4.10
N LYS A 424 -39.02 13.73 3.53
CA LYS A 424 -38.40 14.93 2.91
C LYS A 424 -37.50 15.70 3.86
N ASP A 425 -37.94 15.94 5.09
CA ASP A 425 -37.17 16.67 6.10
C ASP A 425 -35.81 16.00 6.38
N VAL A 426 -35.75 14.66 6.36
CA VAL A 426 -34.52 13.89 6.59
C VAL A 426 -33.56 14.01 5.40
N ILE A 427 -34.10 14.06 4.19
CA ILE A 427 -33.33 14.22 2.94
C ILE A 427 -32.78 15.64 2.85
N GLU A 428 -33.61 16.65 3.10
CA GLU A 428 -33.21 18.07 3.10
C GLU A 428 -32.16 18.38 4.18
N ALA A 429 -32.21 17.69 5.31
CA ALA A 429 -31.21 17.78 6.36
C ALA A 429 -29.87 17.09 6.02
N GLY A 430 -29.76 16.40 4.87
CA GLY A 430 -28.55 15.69 4.46
C GLY A 430 -28.28 14.41 5.27
N LEU A 431 -29.30 13.84 5.91
CA LEU A 431 -29.17 12.63 6.75
C LEU A 431 -29.46 11.33 5.98
N ALA A 432 -29.95 11.44 4.75
CA ALA A 432 -30.23 10.34 3.83
C ALA A 432 -29.29 10.41 2.61
N GLU A 433 -28.17 9.69 2.69
CA GLU A 433 -27.19 9.59 1.60
C GLU A 433 -27.32 8.27 0.84
N ASP A 434 -26.85 8.22 -0.41
CA ASP A 434 -26.84 6.99 -1.24
C ASP A 434 -26.07 5.82 -0.59
N THR A 435 -25.16 6.10 0.33
CA THR A 435 -24.38 5.06 1.03
C THR A 435 -25.06 4.50 2.29
N HIS A 436 -26.23 5.03 2.65
CA HIS A 436 -27.01 4.56 3.78
C HIS A 436 -27.90 3.37 3.39
N LEU A 437 -28.28 2.58 4.39
CA LEU A 437 -29.21 1.47 4.21
C LEU A 437 -30.62 1.92 4.59
N TYR A 438 -31.60 1.59 3.76
CA TYR A 438 -32.98 2.03 3.94
C TYR A 438 -33.89 0.84 4.18
N TYR A 439 -34.78 0.97 5.17
CA TYR A 439 -35.72 -0.07 5.55
C TYR A 439 -37.11 0.50 5.76
N MET A 440 -38.11 -0.37 5.62
CA MET A 440 -39.50 -0.09 5.93
C MET A 440 -39.98 -1.10 6.98
N ALA A 441 -40.37 -0.57 8.14
CA ALA A 441 -41.09 -1.31 9.16
C ALA A 441 -42.58 -1.01 9.09
N LEU A 442 -43.41 -2.03 9.28
CA LEU A 442 -44.86 -1.89 9.40
C LEU A 442 -45.31 -2.49 10.73
N ILE A 443 -45.84 -1.64 11.60
CA ILE A 443 -46.34 -2.00 12.93
C ILE A 443 -47.86 -1.89 12.92
N GLU A 444 -48.57 -2.90 13.40
CA GLU A 444 -50.03 -2.90 13.45
C GLU A 444 -50.56 -3.13 14.86
N ARG A 445 -51.71 -2.51 15.13
CA ARG A 445 -52.60 -2.83 16.24
C ARG A 445 -54.04 -2.58 15.81
N GLY A 446 -54.86 -3.63 15.75
CA GLY A 446 -56.25 -3.52 15.26
C GLY A 446 -56.29 -2.99 13.82
N THR A 447 -57.04 -1.92 13.58
CA THR A 447 -57.09 -1.28 12.25
C THR A 447 -55.97 -0.28 12.00
N ALA A 448 -55.20 0.09 13.03
CA ALA A 448 -54.15 1.10 12.92
C ALA A 448 -52.87 0.50 12.34
N LYS A 449 -52.36 1.12 11.26
CA LYS A 449 -51.12 0.71 10.58
C LYS A 449 -50.11 1.84 10.60
N LEU A 450 -49.00 1.64 11.29
CA LEU A 450 -47.88 2.57 11.35
C LEU A 450 -46.78 2.11 10.41
N GLN A 451 -46.50 2.91 9.38
CA GLN A 451 -45.35 2.77 8.51
C GLN A 451 -44.19 3.58 9.10
N ALA A 452 -43.04 2.95 9.25
CA ALA A 452 -41.82 3.59 9.74
C ALA A 452 -40.69 3.36 8.73
N ALA A 453 -40.32 4.42 8.03
CA ALA A 453 -39.16 4.41 7.16
C ALA A 453 -37.90 4.66 8.01
N VAL A 454 -36.89 3.80 7.87
CA VAL A 454 -35.69 3.79 8.72
C VAL A 454 -34.45 3.99 7.88
N VAL A 455 -33.64 4.98 8.24
CA VAL A 455 -32.31 5.22 7.66
C VAL A 455 -31.25 4.71 8.61
N LEU A 456 -30.42 3.78 8.13
CA LEU A 456 -29.30 3.22 8.85
C LEU A 456 -27.98 3.69 8.23
N ASN A 457 -27.27 4.55 8.96
CA ASN A 457 -25.91 4.92 8.59
C ASN A 457 -24.97 3.70 8.78
N PRO A 458 -24.01 3.45 7.87
CA PRO A 458 -23.02 2.38 8.02
C PRO A 458 -22.27 2.39 9.35
N GLY A 459 -22.13 3.55 10.01
CA GLY A 459 -21.58 3.75 11.36
C GLY A 459 -22.51 3.35 12.52
N TYR A 460 -23.37 2.35 12.34
CA TYR A 460 -24.28 1.83 13.36
C TYR A 460 -23.54 1.41 14.65
N SER A 461 -24.17 1.66 15.81
CA SER A 461 -23.61 1.61 17.17
C SER A 461 -22.77 2.83 17.58
N THR A 462 -22.50 3.76 16.67
CA THR A 462 -21.96 5.11 16.98
C THR A 462 -22.94 6.21 16.57
N LEU A 463 -23.64 6.01 15.46
CA LEU A 463 -24.73 6.85 14.99
C LEU A 463 -26.06 6.10 15.09
N PRO A 464 -27.12 6.75 15.58
CA PRO A 464 -28.44 6.12 15.69
C PRO A 464 -29.11 6.00 14.31
N PRO A 465 -29.95 4.97 14.12
CA PRO A 465 -30.92 4.94 13.04
C PRO A 465 -31.94 6.08 13.20
N ILE A 466 -32.39 6.64 12.07
CA ILE A 466 -33.38 7.72 12.02
C ILE A 466 -34.70 7.17 11.47
N PHE A 467 -35.80 7.50 12.13
CA PHE A 467 -37.14 7.03 11.81
C PHE A 467 -38.01 8.18 11.30
N SER A 468 -38.76 7.93 10.24
CA SER A 468 -39.83 8.81 9.75
C SER A 468 -41.14 8.04 9.74
N LEU A 469 -42.19 8.63 10.31
CA LEU A 469 -43.43 7.92 10.65
C LEU A 469 -44.63 8.40 9.84
N CYS A 470 -45.43 7.44 9.38
CA CYS A 470 -46.74 7.67 8.80
C CYS A 470 -47.75 6.69 9.38
N LEU A 471 -48.75 7.21 10.10
CA LEU A 471 -49.84 6.44 10.68
C LEU A 471 -51.06 6.50 9.78
N ASN A 472 -51.44 5.36 9.22
CA ASN A 472 -52.69 5.20 8.50
C ASN A 472 -53.76 4.65 9.46
N TRP A 473 -54.50 5.57 10.08
CA TRP A 473 -55.63 5.28 10.95
C TRP A 473 -56.55 6.50 10.99
N LYS A 474 -57.81 6.32 10.56
CA LYS A 474 -58.78 7.42 10.34
C LYS A 474 -58.22 8.52 9.43
N GLY A 475 -57.55 8.12 8.34
CA GLY A 475 -56.81 9.00 7.45
C GLY A 475 -55.29 8.84 7.59
N GLU A 476 -54.54 9.65 6.83
CA GLU A 476 -53.09 9.65 6.83
C GLU A 476 -52.54 10.72 7.78
N ARG A 477 -51.91 10.30 8.87
CA ARG A 477 -51.28 11.19 9.87
C ARG A 477 -49.76 11.08 9.77
N THR A 478 -49.09 12.21 9.59
CA THR A 478 -47.64 12.34 9.41
C THR A 478 -47.09 13.40 10.36
N GLY A 479 -45.76 13.51 10.47
CA GLY A 479 -45.11 14.56 11.28
C GLY A 479 -45.43 16.01 10.84
N SER A 480 -45.99 16.21 9.64
CA SER A 480 -46.38 17.52 9.13
C SER A 480 -47.80 17.94 9.54
N ASN A 481 -48.67 16.98 9.88
CA ASN A 481 -50.08 17.25 10.19
C ASN A 481 -50.51 16.84 11.62
N ASP A 482 -49.67 16.10 12.35
CA ASP A 482 -49.91 15.72 13.75
C ASP A 482 -48.64 15.86 14.60
N ASP A 483 -48.68 16.80 15.56
CA ASP A 483 -47.59 17.05 16.52
C ASP A 483 -47.25 15.83 17.38
N ASN A 484 -48.20 14.92 17.61
CA ASN A 484 -47.95 13.70 18.37
C ASN A 484 -47.13 12.69 17.58
N ILE A 485 -47.25 12.65 16.25
CA ILE A 485 -46.37 11.84 15.38
C ILE A 485 -44.96 12.41 15.44
N ARG A 486 -44.81 13.73 15.34
CA ARG A 486 -43.52 14.41 15.51
C ARG A 486 -42.92 14.16 16.90
N ALA A 487 -43.74 14.13 17.94
CA ALA A 487 -43.30 13.78 19.28
C ALA A 487 -42.86 12.30 19.38
N MET A 488 -43.55 11.35 18.75
CA MET A 488 -43.10 9.96 18.64
C MET A 488 -41.76 9.83 17.91
N GLU A 489 -41.56 10.58 16.81
CA GLU A 489 -40.27 10.65 16.12
C GLU A 489 -39.18 11.20 17.04
N SER A 490 -39.47 12.26 17.80
CA SER A 490 -38.50 12.83 18.76
C SER A 490 -38.10 11.84 19.86
N GLU A 491 -39.03 11.00 20.31
CA GLU A 491 -38.80 9.97 21.32
C GLU A 491 -37.84 8.88 20.85
N VAL A 492 -37.88 8.55 19.57
CA VAL A 492 -37.04 7.50 18.98
C VAL A 492 -35.72 8.06 18.46
N ASN A 493 -35.75 9.24 17.83
CA ASN A 493 -34.61 9.83 17.11
C ASN A 493 -33.74 10.75 17.97
N VAL A 494 -34.32 11.51 18.90
CA VAL A 494 -33.56 12.50 19.73
C VAL A 494 -33.18 11.87 21.07
N ASN A 495 -34.10 11.12 21.67
CA ASN A 495 -33.91 10.48 22.98
C ASN A 495 -33.27 9.08 22.90
N TYR A 496 -32.68 8.74 21.75
CA TYR A 496 -32.04 7.43 21.50
C TYR A 496 -30.98 7.05 22.54
N LYS A 497 -30.34 8.03 23.22
CA LYS A 497 -29.33 7.77 24.26
C LYS A 497 -29.88 6.97 25.44
N GLU A 498 -31.18 7.10 25.75
CA GLU A 498 -31.84 6.28 26.77
C GLU A 498 -31.98 4.81 26.35
N LEU A 499 -31.97 4.55 25.03
CA LEU A 499 -32.19 3.24 24.42
C LEU A 499 -30.88 2.52 24.07
N TRP A 500 -29.73 3.14 24.37
CA TRP A 500 -28.41 2.65 23.99
C TRP A 500 -28.01 1.34 24.69
N GLY A 501 -28.58 1.07 25.87
CA GLY A 501 -28.24 -0.11 26.67
C GLY A 501 -26.75 -0.13 27.11
N PRO A 502 -26.26 -1.29 27.59
CA PRO A 502 -24.85 -1.43 27.95
C PRO A 502 -23.94 -1.38 26.72
N LYS A 503 -22.73 -0.83 26.89
CA LYS A 503 -21.71 -0.80 25.84
C LYS A 503 -21.38 -2.24 25.42
N PRO A 504 -21.29 -2.55 24.11
CA PRO A 504 -21.11 -1.63 22.97
C PRO A 504 -22.38 -1.09 22.29
N GLY A 505 -23.60 -1.36 22.79
CA GLY A 505 -24.83 -0.70 22.31
C GLY A 505 -25.42 -1.21 21.00
N HIS A 506 -25.13 -2.46 20.62
CA HIS A 506 -25.63 -3.06 19.36
C HIS A 506 -27.15 -3.26 19.30
N GLN A 507 -27.86 -3.16 20.43
CA GLN A 507 -29.32 -3.36 20.54
C GLN A 507 -30.14 -2.08 20.35
N LEU A 508 -29.51 -0.99 19.89
CA LEU A 508 -30.19 0.30 19.75
C LEU A 508 -31.42 0.24 18.82
N LEU A 509 -31.29 -0.38 17.65
CA LEU A 509 -32.37 -0.46 16.67
C LEU A 509 -33.59 -1.22 17.21
N THR A 510 -33.37 -2.36 17.86
CA THR A 510 -34.46 -3.18 18.40
C THR A 510 -35.13 -2.49 19.58
N ASN A 511 -34.35 -1.78 20.41
CA ASN A 511 -34.89 -0.94 21.47
C ASN A 511 -35.70 0.24 20.92
N GLN A 512 -35.28 0.85 19.81
CA GLN A 512 -36.03 1.90 19.12
C GLN A 512 -37.34 1.38 18.54
N LEU A 513 -37.34 0.20 17.87
CA LEU A 513 -38.56 -0.44 17.38
C LEU A 513 -39.51 -0.81 18.52
N GLN A 514 -39.00 -1.33 19.63
CA GLN A 514 -39.81 -1.65 20.81
C GLN A 514 -40.40 -0.39 21.45
N ARG A 515 -39.60 0.71 21.54
CA ARG A 515 -40.10 2.01 22.00
C ARG A 515 -41.19 2.52 21.06
N LEU A 516 -41.02 2.34 19.75
CA LEU A 516 -42.01 2.73 18.74
C LEU A 516 -43.35 1.99 18.93
N CYS A 517 -43.32 0.68 19.14
CA CYS A 517 -44.51 -0.10 19.50
C CYS A 517 -45.18 0.44 20.78
N MET A 518 -44.37 0.69 21.82
CA MET A 518 -44.85 1.26 23.08
C MET A 518 -45.52 2.63 22.90
N VAL A 519 -44.93 3.55 22.14
CA VAL A 519 -45.51 4.88 21.94
C VAL A 519 -46.74 4.84 21.02
N LEU A 520 -46.81 3.90 20.07
CA LEU A 520 -48.02 3.67 19.29
C LEU A 520 -49.17 3.18 20.17
N ASP A 521 -48.90 2.28 21.12
CA ASP A 521 -49.91 1.83 22.07
C ASP A 521 -50.46 3.00 22.88
N VAL A 522 -49.58 3.84 23.44
CA VAL A 522 -49.98 5.03 24.19
C VAL A 522 -50.77 5.98 23.28
N TYR A 523 -50.34 6.18 22.04
CA TYR A 523 -51.02 7.06 21.09
C TYR A 523 -52.47 6.62 20.85
N LEU A 524 -52.70 5.33 20.58
CA LEU A 524 -54.03 4.80 20.29
C LEU A 524 -54.94 4.79 21.54
N GLU A 525 -54.38 4.43 22.70
CA GLU A 525 -55.13 4.34 23.95
C GLU A 525 -55.54 5.70 24.52
N THR A 526 -54.70 6.72 24.35
CA THR A 526 -54.94 8.08 24.84
C THR A 526 -55.69 8.96 23.86
N GLU A 527 -56.05 8.46 22.66
CA GLU A 527 -56.93 9.18 21.75
C GLU A 527 -58.30 9.41 22.41
N PRO A 528 -58.83 10.65 22.42
CA PRO A 528 -60.17 10.91 22.93
C PRO A 528 -61.20 10.08 22.16
N HIS A 529 -62.14 9.48 22.89
CA HIS A 529 -63.22 8.73 22.29
C HIS A 529 -64.21 9.71 21.66
N ASP A 530 -64.60 9.45 20.41
CA ASP A 530 -65.66 10.18 19.75
C ASP A 530 -67.01 9.72 20.32
N THR A 531 -67.65 10.57 21.10
CA THR A 531 -68.93 10.26 21.77
C THR A 531 -70.10 10.11 20.79
N SER A 532 -69.90 10.37 19.49
CA SER A 532 -70.92 10.23 18.45
C SER A 532 -71.03 8.81 17.87
N VAL A 533 -70.07 7.91 18.15
CA VAL A 533 -70.06 6.54 17.63
C VAL A 533 -70.43 5.56 18.74
N GLU A 534 -71.60 4.92 18.64
CA GLU A 534 -72.02 3.87 19.58
C GLU A 534 -71.17 2.60 19.39
N GLY A 535 -70.32 2.27 20.35
CA GLY A 535 -69.52 1.05 20.37
C GLY A 535 -68.39 1.10 21.40
N PRO A 536 -67.83 -0.05 21.81
CA PRO A 536 -66.66 -0.08 22.69
C PRO A 536 -65.48 0.63 22.02
N LYS A 537 -64.68 1.36 22.80
CA LYS A 537 -63.48 2.04 22.32
C LYS A 537 -62.57 1.01 21.63
N GLU A 538 -62.24 1.26 20.36
CA GLU A 538 -61.41 0.34 19.53
C GLU A 538 -60.10 -0.05 20.23
N PHE A 539 -59.52 0.88 20.99
CA PHE A 539 -58.32 0.68 21.79
C PHE A 539 -58.59 1.03 23.26
N PRO A 540 -58.78 0.04 24.16
CA PRO A 540 -59.01 0.28 25.58
C PRO A 540 -57.74 0.79 26.25
N GLN A 541 -57.89 1.71 27.21
CA GLN A 541 -56.77 2.27 27.95
C GLN A 541 -56.29 1.27 29.00
N GLU A 542 -55.17 0.61 28.73
CA GLU A 542 -54.51 -0.32 29.64
C GLU A 542 -53.29 0.32 30.32
N LYS A 543 -52.66 1.31 29.67
CA LYS A 543 -51.50 2.01 30.23
C LYS A 543 -51.92 3.06 31.27
N MET A 544 -51.24 3.03 32.41
CA MET A 544 -51.37 4.04 33.47
C MET A 544 -50.74 5.37 33.01
N CYS A 545 -51.55 6.39 32.74
CA CYS A 545 -51.10 7.73 32.36
C CYS A 545 -51.57 8.75 33.42
N LEU A 546 -50.65 9.54 33.98
CA LEU A 546 -51.02 10.54 35.01
C LEU A 546 -51.93 11.65 34.47
N ARG A 547 -51.73 12.02 33.21
CA ARG A 547 -52.50 13.03 32.49
C ARG A 547 -52.50 12.67 31.01
N LEU A 548 -53.62 12.89 30.31
CA LEU A 548 -53.76 12.49 28.89
C LEU A 548 -53.13 13.48 27.91
N VAL A 549 -53.16 14.77 28.21
CA VAL A 549 -52.59 15.83 27.35
C VAL A 549 -51.94 16.95 28.18
N ARG A 550 -50.83 17.51 27.69
CA ARG A 550 -50.14 18.66 28.30
C ARG A 550 -49.68 19.68 27.26
N GLY A 551 -49.72 20.95 27.64
CA GLY A 551 -49.18 22.08 26.86
C GLY A 551 -50.06 22.53 25.69
N PRO A 552 -49.65 23.60 24.97
CA PRO A 552 -50.42 24.18 23.87
C PRO A 552 -50.65 23.21 22.71
N LEU A 553 -49.65 22.37 22.40
CA LEU A 553 -49.71 21.35 21.34
C LEU A 553 -50.45 20.07 21.76
N ARG A 554 -51.03 20.05 22.99
CA ARG A 554 -51.78 18.91 23.54
C ARG A 554 -51.04 17.57 23.42
N LEU A 555 -49.74 17.58 23.72
CA LEU A 555 -48.87 16.41 23.60
C LEU A 555 -49.32 15.28 24.54
N LYS A 556 -49.19 14.04 24.07
CA LYS A 556 -49.46 12.81 24.82
C LYS A 556 -48.28 12.39 25.72
N PRO A 557 -48.51 11.57 26.76
CA PRO A 557 -47.47 11.15 27.71
C PRO A 557 -46.63 9.97 27.19
N PHE A 558 -45.58 10.23 26.42
CA PHE A 558 -44.75 9.15 25.82
C PHE A 558 -43.61 8.62 26.72
N LYS A 559 -43.30 9.28 27.84
CA LYS A 559 -42.20 8.87 28.73
C LYS A 559 -42.64 7.75 29.67
N PHE A 560 -42.01 6.60 29.58
CA PHE A 560 -42.19 5.50 30.53
C PHE A 560 -41.30 5.68 31.76
N ASN A 561 -41.87 5.61 32.96
CA ASN A 561 -41.12 5.72 34.23
C ASN A 561 -41.04 4.36 34.92
N TYR A 562 -39.84 3.78 34.93
CA TYR A 562 -39.49 2.61 35.71
C TYR A 562 -38.92 3.05 37.08
N PRO A 563 -39.22 2.35 38.21
CA PRO A 563 -39.98 1.10 38.35
C PRO A 563 -41.49 1.27 38.58
N GLN A 564 -41.98 2.51 38.71
CA GLN A 564 -43.37 2.80 39.09
C GLN A 564 -44.41 2.39 38.03
N GLY A 565 -44.00 2.21 36.77
CA GLY A 565 -44.81 1.57 35.73
C GLY A 565 -45.89 2.46 35.11
N PHE A 566 -45.69 3.79 35.09
CA PHE A 566 -46.64 4.73 34.48
C PHE A 566 -45.99 5.62 33.42
N PHE A 567 -46.84 6.23 32.61
CA PHE A 567 -46.48 7.16 31.55
C PHE A 567 -46.65 8.62 32.00
N SER A 568 -45.61 9.42 31.77
CA SER A 568 -45.62 10.87 31.97
C SER A 568 -45.34 11.59 30.65
N HIS A 569 -45.66 12.89 30.64
CA HIS A 569 -45.16 13.77 29.58
C HIS A 569 -43.64 13.94 29.74
N ARG A 570 -42.99 14.31 28.64
CA ARG A 570 -41.63 14.86 28.70
C ARG A 570 -41.63 16.20 29.43
#